data_AF-A0AAJ2M9Y8-F1
#
_entry.id   AF-A0AAJ2M9Y8-F1
#
_cell.length_a   1.000
_cell.length_b   1.000
_cell.length_c   1.000
_cell.angle_alpha   90.00
_cell.angle_beta   90.00
_cell.angle_gamma   90.00
#
_symmetry.space_group_name_H-M   'P 1'
#
loop_
_entity.id
_entity.type
_entity.pdbx_description
1 polymer ?
#
loop_
_entity_poly.entity_id
_entity_poly.type
_entity_poly.pdbx_seq_one_letter_code
_entity_poly.pdbx_strand_id
1 'polypeptide(L)'
;MKLDKIPERLDPSLDLEQIRDECLELTKKRAYYSAGAAVIPVPFMDVVIDVGILSQLIPEINARFGLAPDQISVYDPKTRQIHWQELRKRGVEFSGLVVARTAVKKSLNNVAAKVLIKQVTKFIPLGGQLVAASLGYFVMKKIADAHVQDCYRTAKSIQQKQVAQG
;
A
#
# COMPACT_ATOMS: atom_id res chain seq x y z
N MET A 1 7.96 4.34 5.74
CA MET A 1 7.36 5.68 5.63
C MET A 1 7.65 6.42 6.93
N LYS A 2 8.13 7.66 6.90
CA LYS A 2 8.53 8.36 8.14
C LYS A 2 7.28 8.91 8.83
N LEU A 3 7.11 8.55 10.11
CA LEU A 3 6.10 9.17 10.97
C LEU A 3 6.69 10.50 11.46
N ASP A 4 6.29 11.61 10.84
CA ASP A 4 6.88 12.93 11.13
C ASP A 4 6.51 13.47 12.53
N LYS A 5 5.48 12.89 13.16
CA LYS A 5 5.02 13.24 14.51
C LYS A 5 4.45 11.99 15.18
N ILE A 6 5.16 11.47 16.18
CA ILE A 6 4.71 10.35 17.01
C ILE A 6 4.15 10.96 18.31
N PRO A 7 2.95 10.59 18.77
CA PRO A 7 2.41 11.11 20.01
C PRO A 7 3.22 10.61 21.22
N GLU A 8 3.39 11.48 22.23
CA GLU A 8 4.11 11.16 23.47
C GLU A 8 3.33 10.21 24.39
N ARG A 9 2.02 10.10 24.19
CA ARG A 9 1.11 9.28 25.00
C ARG A 9 0.08 8.59 24.13
N LEU A 10 -0.13 7.30 24.37
CA LEU A 10 -1.25 6.52 23.82
C LEU A 10 -2.27 6.23 24.93
N ASP A 11 -3.50 5.89 24.52
CA ASP A 11 -4.53 5.41 25.43
C ASP A 11 -4.09 4.06 26.04
N PRO A 12 -3.95 3.96 27.37
CA PRO A 12 -3.48 2.73 28.02
C PRO A 12 -4.48 1.56 27.91
N SER A 13 -5.76 1.83 27.58
CA SER A 13 -6.80 0.80 27.39
C SER A 13 -6.80 0.18 25.98
N LEU A 14 -5.94 0.67 25.09
CA LEU A 14 -5.90 0.25 23.70
C LEU A 14 -5.30 -1.17 23.56
N ASP A 15 -6.08 -2.11 23.02
CA ASP A 15 -5.63 -3.47 22.71
C ASP A 15 -4.87 -3.47 21.37
N LEU A 16 -3.54 -3.36 21.46
CA LEU A 16 -2.67 -3.27 20.29
C LEU A 16 -2.64 -4.58 19.48
N GLU A 17 -2.85 -5.72 20.14
CA GLU A 17 -2.87 -7.04 19.55
C GLU A 17 -4.14 -7.24 18.70
N GLN A 18 -5.30 -6.84 19.22
CA GLN A 18 -6.55 -6.84 18.46
C GLN A 18 -6.45 -5.90 17.24
N ILE A 19 -5.94 -4.68 17.44
CA ILE A 19 -5.80 -3.70 16.35
C ILE A 19 -4.86 -4.20 15.26
N ARG A 20 -3.78 -4.89 15.63
CA ARG A 20 -2.87 -5.53 14.67
C ARG A 20 -3.61 -6.55 13.81
N ASP A 21 -4.40 -7.43 14.42
CA ASP A 21 -5.10 -8.49 13.69
C ASP A 21 -6.18 -7.91 12.76
N GLU A 22 -6.92 -6.88 13.21
CA GLU A 22 -7.85 -6.13 12.37
C GLU A 22 -7.15 -5.45 11.19
N CYS A 23 -6.00 -4.83 11.43
CA CYS A 23 -5.20 -4.20 10.38
C CYS A 23 -4.72 -5.21 9.35
N LEU A 24 -4.26 -6.41 9.78
CA LEU A 24 -3.84 -7.47 8.86
C LEU A 24 -4.98 -8.00 7.98
N GLU A 25 -6.21 -8.07 8.50
CA GLU A 25 -7.37 -8.41 7.67
C GLU A 25 -7.75 -7.27 6.71
N LEU A 26 -7.52 -6.01 7.09
CA LEU A 26 -7.69 -4.87 6.19
C LEU A 26 -6.66 -4.86 5.06
N THR A 27 -5.38 -5.10 5.36
CA THR A 27 -4.32 -5.16 4.34
C THR A 27 -4.63 -6.25 3.31
N LYS A 28 -5.08 -7.42 3.76
CA LYS A 28 -5.52 -8.52 2.90
C LYS A 28 -6.66 -8.10 1.95
N LYS A 29 -7.69 -7.42 2.45
CA LYS A 29 -8.80 -6.90 1.62
C LYS A 29 -8.29 -5.89 0.58
N ARG A 30 -7.45 -4.94 1.00
CA ARG A 30 -6.86 -3.91 0.10
C ARG A 30 -5.92 -4.52 -0.95
N ALA A 31 -5.18 -5.57 -0.59
CA ALA A 31 -4.36 -6.31 -1.53
C ALA A 31 -5.19 -7.02 -2.62
N TYR A 32 -6.39 -7.51 -2.29
CA TYR A 32 -7.31 -8.05 -3.32
C TYR A 32 -7.79 -6.96 -4.29
N TYR A 33 -8.08 -5.75 -3.81
CA TYR A 33 -8.46 -4.64 -4.70
C TYR A 33 -7.30 -4.25 -5.64
N SER A 34 -6.06 -4.21 -5.14
CA SER A 34 -4.84 -4.01 -5.95
C SER A 34 -4.66 -5.11 -7.00
N ALA A 35 -4.84 -6.38 -6.60
CA ALA A 35 -4.79 -7.51 -7.53
C ALA A 35 -5.86 -7.42 -8.64
N GLY A 36 -7.07 -6.98 -8.29
CA GLY A 36 -8.15 -6.75 -9.26
C GLY A 36 -7.82 -5.63 -10.24
N ALA A 37 -7.11 -4.58 -9.81
CA ALA A 37 -6.67 -3.50 -10.68
C ALA A 37 -5.71 -3.99 -11.80
N ALA A 38 -4.92 -5.03 -11.54
CA ALA A 38 -3.99 -5.61 -12.52
C ALA A 38 -4.69 -6.34 -13.69
N VAL A 39 -6.00 -6.62 -13.57
CA VAL A 39 -6.82 -7.24 -14.63
C VAL A 39 -7.32 -6.19 -15.63
N ILE A 40 -7.32 -4.90 -15.25
CA ILE A 40 -7.78 -3.81 -16.10
C ILE A 40 -6.75 -3.59 -17.22
N PRO A 41 -7.13 -3.69 -18.51
CA PRO A 41 -6.19 -3.58 -19.64
C PRO A 41 -5.83 -2.12 -19.97
N VAL A 42 -5.67 -1.28 -18.95
CA VAL A 42 -5.29 0.14 -19.08
C VAL A 42 -3.87 0.31 -18.54
N PRO A 43 -2.91 0.73 -19.39
CA PRO A 43 -1.54 0.94 -18.95
C PRO A 43 -1.44 1.93 -17.78
N PHE A 44 -0.61 1.60 -16.78
CA PHE A 44 -0.33 2.42 -15.58
C PHE A 44 -1.51 2.63 -14.64
N MET A 45 -2.71 2.11 -14.94
CA MET A 45 -3.87 2.26 -14.09
C MET A 45 -3.68 1.52 -12.75
N ASP A 46 -3.12 0.32 -12.82
CA ASP A 46 -2.71 -0.49 -11.69
C ASP A 46 -1.82 0.29 -10.71
N VAL A 47 -0.82 1.04 -11.20
CA VAL A 47 0.08 1.87 -10.38
C VAL A 47 -0.67 2.96 -9.62
N VAL A 48 -1.54 3.68 -10.31
CA VAL A 48 -2.29 4.79 -9.71
C VAL A 48 -3.24 4.25 -8.63
N ILE A 49 -3.87 3.11 -8.89
CA ILE A 49 -4.74 2.45 -7.92
C ILE A 49 -3.92 1.95 -6.72
N ASP A 50 -2.77 1.30 -6.95
CA ASP A 50 -1.88 0.82 -5.89
C ASP A 50 -1.44 1.99 -4.97
N VAL A 51 -1.03 3.12 -5.55
CA VAL A 51 -0.64 4.32 -4.80
C VAL A 51 -1.83 4.91 -4.05
N GLY A 52 -3.00 4.97 -4.68
CA GLY A 52 -4.24 5.45 -4.05
C GLY A 52 -4.64 4.59 -2.85
N ILE A 53 -4.57 3.26 -2.99
CA ILE A 53 -4.84 2.30 -1.91
C ILE A 53 -3.87 2.50 -0.75
N LEU A 54 -2.55 2.52 -1.02
CA LEU A 54 -1.53 2.70 0.04
C LEU A 54 -1.67 4.06 0.72
N SER A 55 -1.95 5.09 -0.05
CA SER A 55 -2.17 6.44 0.46
C SER A 55 -3.33 6.52 1.45
N GLN A 56 -4.37 5.71 1.30
CA GLN A 56 -5.46 5.66 2.29
C GLN A 56 -5.18 4.67 3.42
N LEU A 57 -4.62 3.51 3.08
CA LEU A 57 -4.40 2.40 4.01
C LEU A 57 -3.36 2.74 5.08
N ILE A 58 -2.25 3.39 4.70
CA ILE A 58 -1.17 3.69 5.65
C ILE A 58 -1.63 4.67 6.75
N PRO A 59 -2.27 5.82 6.43
CA PRO A 59 -2.82 6.69 7.46
C PRO A 59 -3.93 6.02 8.28
N GLU A 60 -4.77 5.17 7.66
CA GLU A 60 -5.82 4.43 8.39
C GLU A 60 -5.19 3.49 9.43
N ILE A 61 -4.13 2.76 9.08
CA ILE A 61 -3.37 1.91 10.01
C ILE A 61 -2.78 2.77 11.13
N ASN A 62 -2.10 3.87 10.79
CA ASN A 62 -1.51 4.77 11.78
C ASN A 62 -2.56 5.28 12.78
N ALA A 63 -3.72 5.70 12.29
CA ALA A 63 -4.80 6.21 13.12
C ALA A 63 -5.35 5.14 14.07
N ARG A 64 -5.51 3.89 13.62
CA ARG A 64 -5.95 2.78 14.46
C ARG A 64 -4.97 2.48 15.60
N PHE A 65 -3.67 2.59 15.36
CA PHE A 65 -2.65 2.46 16.41
C PHE A 65 -2.47 3.73 17.26
N GLY A 66 -3.28 4.77 17.03
CA GLY A 66 -3.15 6.06 17.72
C GLY A 66 -1.89 6.84 17.34
N LEU A 67 -1.22 6.50 16.24
CA LEU A 67 0.05 7.09 15.80
C LEU A 67 -0.10 8.21 14.77
N ALA A 68 -1.33 8.54 14.33
CA ALA A 68 -1.58 9.57 13.32
C ALA A 68 -2.03 10.90 13.96
N PRO A 69 -1.18 11.95 13.95
CA PRO A 69 -1.63 13.31 14.15
C PRO A 69 -2.22 13.82 12.83
N ASP A 70 -3.52 14.15 12.84
CA ASP A 70 -4.30 14.81 11.78
C ASP A 70 -3.65 14.82 10.38
N GLN A 71 -3.76 13.70 9.66
CA GLN A 71 -3.35 13.62 8.25
C GLN A 71 -4.57 13.79 7.35
N ILE A 72 -4.58 14.87 6.58
CA ILE A 72 -5.60 15.15 5.56
C ILE A 72 -5.67 13.95 4.60
N SER A 73 -6.87 13.40 4.38
CA SER A 73 -7.06 12.27 3.48
C SER A 73 -6.86 12.70 2.02
N VAL A 74 -6.25 11.85 1.21
CA VAL A 74 -6.12 12.05 -0.24
C VAL A 74 -7.48 12.13 -0.95
N TYR A 75 -8.49 11.50 -0.35
CA TYR A 75 -9.85 11.48 -0.84
C TYR A 75 -10.77 11.88 0.29
N ASP A 76 -11.58 12.90 0.07
CA ASP A 76 -12.63 13.30 1.00
C ASP A 76 -13.95 12.63 0.56
N PRO A 77 -14.47 11.66 1.33
CA PRO A 77 -15.71 10.98 1.00
C PRO A 77 -16.95 11.88 1.04
N LYS A 78 -16.90 13.03 1.75
CA LYS A 78 -18.03 13.97 1.84
C LYS A 78 -18.12 14.86 0.61
N THR A 79 -16.98 15.39 0.16
CA THR A 79 -16.93 16.29 -1.01
C THR A 79 -16.69 15.55 -2.33
N ARG A 80 -16.34 14.25 -2.27
CA ARG A 80 -15.91 13.41 -3.42
C ARG A 80 -14.73 14.00 -4.19
N GLN A 81 -13.97 14.90 -3.56
CA GLN A 81 -12.83 15.55 -4.19
C GLN A 81 -11.55 14.78 -3.92
N ILE A 82 -10.71 14.72 -4.94
CA ILE A 82 -9.38 14.14 -4.89
C ILE A 82 -8.40 15.27 -4.57
N HIS A 83 -7.73 15.21 -3.43
CA HIS A 83 -6.68 16.15 -3.06
C HIS A 83 -5.39 15.82 -3.81
N TRP A 84 -5.28 16.32 -5.04
CA TRP A 84 -4.17 16.07 -5.96
C TRP A 84 -2.80 16.43 -5.39
N GLN A 85 -2.71 17.46 -4.54
CA GLN A 85 -1.44 17.87 -3.91
C GLN A 85 -0.94 16.82 -2.90
N GLU A 86 -1.84 16.29 -2.08
CA GLU A 86 -1.50 15.25 -1.10
C GLU A 86 -1.19 13.92 -1.79
N LEU A 87 -1.91 13.60 -2.87
CA LEU A 87 -1.56 12.50 -3.77
C LEU A 87 -0.18 12.65 -4.37
N ARG A 88 0.19 13.86 -4.81
CA ARG A 88 1.49 14.12 -5.41
C ARG A 88 2.60 13.96 -4.38
N LYS A 89 2.40 14.48 -3.16
CA LYS A 89 3.35 14.35 -2.05
C LYS A 89 3.61 12.88 -1.68
N ARG A 90 2.55 12.09 -1.51
CA ARG A 90 2.65 10.64 -1.27
C ARG A 90 3.17 9.88 -2.49
N GLY A 91 2.80 10.32 -3.69
CA GLY A 91 3.30 9.78 -4.96
C GLY A 91 4.81 9.95 -5.14
N VAL A 92 5.41 11.02 -4.60
CA VAL A 92 6.88 11.19 -4.56
C VAL A 92 7.52 10.14 -3.64
N GLU A 93 6.91 9.78 -2.51
CA GLU A 93 7.38 8.69 -1.66
C GLU A 93 7.36 7.34 -2.40
N PHE A 94 6.41 7.15 -3.33
CA PHE A 94 6.31 5.97 -4.18
C PHE A 94 7.00 6.12 -5.56
N SER A 95 7.78 7.18 -5.79
CA SER A 95 8.42 7.46 -7.09
C SER A 95 9.34 6.33 -7.56
N GLY A 96 10.00 5.62 -6.63
CA GLY A 96 10.82 4.44 -6.94
C GLY A 96 10.03 3.31 -7.61
N LEU A 97 8.76 3.13 -7.25
CA LEU A 97 7.89 2.12 -7.85
C LEU A 97 7.58 2.46 -9.33
N VAL A 98 7.37 3.75 -9.61
CA VAL A 98 7.08 4.27 -10.96
C VAL A 98 8.31 4.14 -11.87
N VAL A 99 9.49 4.52 -11.36
CA VAL A 99 10.76 4.42 -12.09
C VAL A 99 11.08 2.96 -12.40
N ALA A 100 10.95 2.06 -11.42
CA ALA A 100 11.18 0.63 -11.60
C ALA A 100 10.26 0.02 -12.68
N ARG A 101 8.94 0.31 -12.64
CA ARG A 101 7.99 -0.16 -13.66
C ARG A 101 8.31 0.38 -15.05
N THR A 102 8.76 1.63 -15.16
CA THR A 102 9.15 2.24 -16.44
C THR A 102 10.37 1.54 -17.04
N ALA A 103 11.37 1.20 -16.22
CA ALA A 103 12.54 0.45 -16.66
C ALA A 103 12.16 -0.95 -17.17
N VAL A 104 11.30 -1.67 -16.44
CA VAL A 104 10.79 -2.99 -16.85
C VAL A 104 10.07 -2.93 -18.19
N LYS A 105 9.16 -1.96 -18.39
CA LYS A 105 8.44 -1.78 -19.66
C LYS A 105 9.40 -1.51 -20.83
N LYS A 106 10.43 -0.69 -20.61
CA LYS A 106 11.42 -0.37 -21.64
C LYS A 106 12.17 -1.64 -22.10
N SER A 107 12.45 -2.55 -21.18
CA SER A 107 13.07 -3.85 -21.49
C SER A 107 12.13 -4.81 -22.24
N LEU A 108 10.82 -4.84 -21.91
CA LEU A 108 9.84 -5.69 -22.60
C LEU A 108 9.52 -5.26 -24.04
N ASN A 109 9.75 -3.99 -24.38
CA ASN A 109 9.47 -3.49 -25.73
C ASN A 109 10.50 -3.94 -26.79
N ASN A 110 11.59 -4.61 -26.39
CA ASN A 110 12.58 -5.15 -27.32
C ASN A 110 11.98 -6.27 -28.19
N VAL A 111 12.39 -6.33 -29.46
CA VAL A 111 11.85 -7.25 -30.49
C VAL A 111 11.91 -8.72 -30.04
N ALA A 112 12.96 -9.12 -29.31
CA ALA A 112 13.11 -10.47 -28.76
C ALA A 112 12.00 -10.85 -27.76
N ALA A 113 11.58 -9.92 -26.90
CA ALA A 113 10.49 -10.15 -25.95
C ALA A 113 9.15 -10.28 -26.68
N LYS A 114 8.89 -9.51 -27.73
CA LYS A 114 7.66 -9.63 -28.54
C LYS A 114 7.53 -11.00 -29.22
N VAL A 115 8.64 -11.62 -29.63
CA VAL A 115 8.64 -12.97 -30.23
C VAL A 115 8.36 -14.05 -29.19
N LEU A 116 9.00 -13.96 -28.02
CA LEU A 116 8.75 -14.89 -26.90
C LEU A 116 7.31 -14.77 -26.37
N ILE A 117 6.81 -13.54 -26.22
CA ILE A 117 5.43 -13.29 -25.82
C ILE A 117 4.45 -13.91 -26.82
N LYS A 118 4.67 -13.78 -28.13
CA LYS A 118 3.82 -14.40 -29.16
C LYS A 118 3.79 -15.93 -29.11
N GLN A 119 4.85 -16.58 -28.64
CA GLN A 119 4.88 -18.04 -28.51
C GLN A 119 4.17 -18.53 -27.24
N VAL A 120 4.28 -17.79 -26.13
CA VAL A 120 3.68 -18.18 -24.84
C VAL A 120 2.19 -17.84 -24.78
N THR A 121 1.74 -16.77 -25.46
CA THR A 121 0.32 -16.38 -25.50
C THR A 121 -0.58 -17.35 -26.27
N LYS A 122 0.00 -18.24 -27.09
CA LYS A 122 -0.75 -19.23 -27.88
C LYS A 122 -1.39 -20.33 -27.02
N PHE A 123 -0.94 -20.52 -25.78
CA PHE A 123 -1.41 -21.62 -24.91
C PHE A 123 -2.19 -21.18 -23.66
N ILE A 124 -2.06 -19.95 -23.16
CA ILE A 124 -2.95 -19.43 -22.10
C ILE A 124 -3.16 -17.92 -22.28
N PRO A 125 -4.32 -17.45 -22.77
CA PRO A 125 -4.60 -16.02 -22.94
C PRO A 125 -4.69 -15.24 -21.61
N LEU A 126 -4.77 -15.95 -20.47
CA LEU A 126 -4.94 -15.38 -19.12
C LEU A 126 -3.73 -15.58 -18.19
N GLY A 127 -2.68 -16.29 -18.61
CA GLY A 127 -1.55 -16.64 -17.73
C GLY A 127 -0.78 -15.42 -17.22
N GLY A 128 -0.57 -14.42 -18.08
CA GLY A 128 0.13 -13.18 -17.72
C GLY A 128 -0.64 -12.34 -16.70
N GLN A 129 -1.97 -12.29 -16.80
CA GLN A 129 -2.82 -11.53 -15.87
C GLN A 129 -2.86 -12.19 -14.49
N LEU A 130 -2.89 -13.52 -14.42
CA LEU A 130 -2.82 -14.26 -13.15
C LEU A 130 -1.49 -14.04 -12.43
N VAL A 131 -0.36 -14.13 -13.16
CA VAL A 131 0.97 -13.85 -12.61
C VAL A 131 1.08 -12.39 -12.16
N ALA A 132 0.58 -11.44 -12.95
CA ALA A 132 0.59 -10.02 -12.57
C ALA A 132 -0.27 -9.74 -11.34
N ALA A 133 -1.49 -10.30 -11.28
CA ALA A 133 -2.41 -10.13 -10.16
C ALA A 133 -1.86 -10.73 -8.86
N SER A 134 -1.28 -11.93 -8.93
CA SER A 134 -0.66 -12.59 -7.76
C SER A 134 0.56 -11.82 -7.26
N LEU A 135 1.42 -11.33 -8.16
CA LEU A 135 2.56 -10.49 -7.79
C LEU A 135 2.10 -9.16 -7.16
N GLY A 136 1.11 -8.50 -7.76
CA GLY A 136 0.52 -7.27 -7.23
C GLY A 136 -0.05 -7.48 -5.82
N TYR A 137 -0.85 -8.53 -5.62
CA TYR A 137 -1.35 -8.94 -4.30
C TYR A 137 -0.23 -9.10 -3.29
N PHE A 138 0.81 -9.88 -3.63
CA PHE A 138 1.87 -10.23 -2.70
C PHE A 138 2.71 -9.01 -2.31
N VAL A 139 3.07 -8.16 -3.28
CA VAL A 139 3.82 -6.93 -3.05
C VAL A 139 3.00 -5.98 -2.17
N MET A 140 1.74 -5.73 -2.52
CA MET A 140 0.85 -4.86 -1.75
C MET A 140 0.69 -5.36 -0.31
N LYS A 141 0.36 -6.65 -0.14
CA LYS A 141 0.20 -7.27 1.17
C LYS A 141 1.48 -7.17 2.00
N LYS A 142 2.63 -7.51 1.42
CA LYS A 142 3.91 -7.50 2.13
C LYS A 142 4.30 -6.09 2.62
N ILE A 143 4.09 -5.07 1.79
CA ILE A 143 4.37 -3.67 2.16
C ILE A 143 3.43 -3.23 3.30
N ALA A 144 2.13 -3.52 3.17
CA ALA A 144 1.15 -3.10 4.15
C ALA A 144 1.30 -3.85 5.48
N ASP A 145 1.52 -5.17 5.46
CA ASP A 145 1.75 -5.98 6.66
C ASP A 145 3.02 -5.53 7.40
N ALA A 146 4.10 -5.21 6.68
CA ALA A 146 5.31 -4.66 7.28
C ALA A 146 5.00 -3.33 8.01
N HIS A 147 4.22 -2.46 7.39
CA HIS A 147 3.81 -1.19 7.99
C HIS A 147 2.94 -1.39 9.25
N VAL A 148 2.02 -2.37 9.24
CA VAL A 148 1.24 -2.74 10.45
C VAL A 148 2.16 -3.18 11.59
N GLN A 149 3.16 -4.02 11.29
CA GLN A 149 4.09 -4.50 12.32
C GLN A 149 4.96 -3.37 12.88
N ASP A 150 5.40 -2.44 12.04
CA ASP A 150 6.17 -1.28 12.47
C ASP A 150 5.32 -0.39 13.39
N CYS A 151 4.07 -0.10 13.02
CA CYS A 151 3.14 0.67 13.85
C CYS A 151 2.87 -0.02 15.20
N TYR A 152 2.61 -1.32 15.18
CA TYR A 152 2.40 -2.12 16.39
C TYR A 152 3.62 -2.05 17.33
N ARG A 153 4.83 -2.22 16.80
CA ARG A 153 6.08 -2.14 17.58
C ARG A 153 6.28 -0.75 18.19
N THR A 154 6.04 0.29 17.40
CA THR A 154 6.14 1.68 17.86
C THR A 154 5.12 1.97 18.95
N ALA A 155 3.86 1.60 18.75
CA ALA A 155 2.80 1.82 19.74
C ALA A 155 3.07 1.07 21.04
N LYS A 156 3.49 -0.20 20.96
CA LYS A 156 3.84 -1.01 22.13
C LYS A 156 5.01 -0.44 22.92
N SER A 157 6.03 0.07 22.23
CA SER A 157 7.17 0.75 22.85
C SER A 157 6.74 2.01 23.62
N ILE A 158 5.79 2.79 23.09
CA ILE A 158 5.26 3.98 23.76
C ILE A 158 4.45 3.58 25.00
N GLN A 159 3.55 2.61 24.88
CA GLN A 159 2.73 2.13 26.00
C GLN A 159 3.60 1.59 27.15
N GLN A 160 4.64 0.81 26.85
CA GLN A 160 5.58 0.30 27.85
C GLN A 160 6.35 1.42 28.57
N LYS A 161 6.79 2.46 27.82
CA LYS A 161 7.45 3.63 28.42
C LYS A 161 6.53 4.42 29.33
N GLN A 162 5.24 4.55 28.98
CA GLN A 162 4.25 5.21 29.82
C GLN A 162 4.03 4.47 31.13
N VAL A 163 3.91 3.13 31.09
CA VAL A 163 3.76 2.30 32.30
C VAL A 163 5.01 2.34 33.18
N ALA A 164 6.20 2.46 32.60
CA ALA A 164 7.44 2.55 33.37
C ALA A 164 7.69 3.95 34.00
N GLN A 165 6.96 4.98 33.56
CA GLN A 165 7.10 6.37 34.02
C GLN A 165 5.94 6.87 34.89
N GLY A 166 4.86 6.09 35.01
CA GLY A 166 3.73 6.35 35.90
C GLY A 166 3.79 5.45 37.13
#